data_AF-E6QBJ7-F1
#
_entry.id   AF-E6QBJ7-F1
#
_cell.length_a   1.000
_cell.length_b   1.000
_cell.length_c   1.000
_cell.angle_alpha   90.00
_cell.angle_beta   90.00
_cell.angle_gamma   90.00
#
_symmetry.space_group_name_H-M   'P 1'
#
loop_
_entity.id
_entity.type
_entity.pdbx_description
1 polymer ?
#
loop_
_entity_poly.entity_id
_entity_poly.type
_entity_poly.pdbx_seq_one_letter_code
_entity_poly.pdbx_strand_id
1 'polypeptide(L)'
;MSAEYPHLYTERPIFQAARCTIERLMRRMGWSGAVGGKSVRTTVPDPKQPCPLDRVNRQFKADRPNQLWVSDFTYGSTWQGWLYEPPRV
;
A
#
# COMPACT_ATOMS: atom_id res chain seq x y z
N MET A 1 -36.20 10.36 2.98
CA MET A 1 -36.24 9.93 1.56
C MET A 1 -34.90 9.28 1.28
N SER A 2 -34.91 7.96 1.20
CA SER A 2 -33.76 7.05 1.26
C SER A 2 -32.79 7.24 0.10
N ALA A 3 -31.51 7.44 0.38
CA ALA A 3 -30.44 7.16 -0.58
C ALA A 3 -29.86 5.79 -0.21
N GLU A 4 -30.57 4.76 -0.66
CA GLU A 4 -30.11 3.37 -0.61
C GLU A 4 -29.02 3.23 -1.68
N TYR A 5 -27.80 2.81 -1.31
CA TYR A 5 -26.76 2.39 -2.24
C TYR A 5 -26.53 0.88 -2.13
N PRO A 6 -27.38 0.01 -2.71
CA PRO A 6 -27.19 -1.43 -2.59
C PRO A 6 -26.87 -2.01 -3.97
N HIS A 7 -25.61 -2.00 -4.44
CA HIS A 7 -25.17 -2.88 -5.57
C HIS A 7 -23.73 -2.67 -6.09
N LEU A 8 -22.69 -2.30 -5.35
CA LEU A 8 -21.32 -2.34 -5.94
C LEU A 8 -20.24 -2.87 -5.00
N TYR A 9 -20.51 -3.99 -4.33
CA TYR A 9 -19.45 -4.97 -4.07
C TYR A 9 -19.80 -6.22 -4.84
N THR A 10 -19.41 -6.24 -6.11
CA THR A 10 -19.42 -7.44 -6.92
C THR A 10 -18.54 -8.47 -6.22
N GLU A 11 -19.17 -9.48 -5.61
CA GLU A 11 -18.60 -10.78 -5.30
C GLU A 11 -17.74 -11.22 -6.51
N ARG A 12 -16.43 -10.95 -6.50
CA ARG A 12 -15.56 -11.40 -7.58
C ARG A 12 -15.44 -12.91 -7.41
N PRO A 13 -15.95 -13.73 -8.34
CA PRO A 13 -15.79 -15.17 -8.22
C PRO A 13 -14.29 -15.48 -8.16
N ILE A 14 -13.88 -16.21 -7.12
CA ILE A 14 -12.52 -16.74 -7.03
C ILE A 14 -12.44 -17.84 -8.09
N PHE A 15 -11.94 -17.49 -9.28
CA PHE A 15 -11.71 -18.47 -10.33
C PHE A 15 -10.64 -19.45 -9.87
N GLN A 16 -11.03 -20.69 -9.59
CA GLN A 16 -10.09 -21.80 -9.38
C GLN A 16 -9.53 -22.25 -10.73
N ALA A 17 -8.66 -21.42 -11.31
CA ALA A 17 -7.93 -21.75 -12.52
C ALA A 17 -6.44 -21.83 -12.20
N ALA A 18 -5.76 -22.85 -12.75
CA ALA A 18 -4.32 -22.91 -12.69
C ALA A 18 -3.72 -21.69 -13.40
N ARG A 19 -2.65 -21.12 -12.82
CA ARG A 19 -1.93 -19.95 -13.37
C ARG A 19 -1.61 -20.10 -14.86
N CYS A 20 -1.16 -21.28 -15.28
CA CYS A 20 -0.80 -21.56 -16.67
C CYS A 20 -1.99 -21.48 -17.64
N THR A 21 -3.20 -21.80 -17.18
CA THR A 21 -4.44 -21.68 -17.97
C THR A 21 -4.73 -20.22 -18.27
N ILE A 22 -4.63 -19.37 -17.25
CA ILE A 22 -4.82 -17.93 -17.38
C ILE A 22 -3.76 -17.33 -18.31
N GLU A 23 -2.48 -17.66 -18.14
CA GLU A 23 -1.40 -17.17 -18.99
C GLU A 23 -1.59 -17.55 -20.48
N ARG A 24 -1.99 -18.80 -20.77
CA ARG A 24 -2.27 -19.26 -22.15
C ARG A 24 -3.44 -18.52 -22.77
N LEU A 25 -4.52 -18.34 -22.01
CA LEU A 25 -5.71 -17.64 -22.45
C LEU A 25 -5.40 -16.16 -22.76
N MET A 26 -4.67 -15.49 -21.87
CA MET A 26 -4.23 -14.11 -22.06
C MET A 26 -3.36 -13.96 -23.31
N ARG A 27 -2.38 -14.86 -23.53
CA ARG A 27 -1.56 -14.86 -24.75
C ARG A 27 -2.39 -15.02 -26.02
N ARG A 28 -3.38 -15.94 -26.02
CA ARG A 28 -4.25 -16.16 -27.19
C ARG A 28 -5.09 -14.93 -27.54
N MET A 29 -5.48 -14.14 -26.55
CA MET A 29 -6.28 -12.93 -26.73
C MET A 29 -5.44 -11.65 -26.85
N GLY A 30 -4.11 -11.75 -26.80
CA GLY A 30 -3.21 -10.59 -26.80
C GLY A 30 -3.30 -9.73 -25.54
N TRP A 31 -3.84 -10.27 -24.44
CA TRP A 31 -3.99 -9.54 -23.18
C TRP A 31 -2.75 -9.70 -22.29
N SER A 32 -2.51 -8.67 -21.48
CA SER A 32 -1.46 -8.66 -20.45
C SER A 32 -2.07 -8.47 -19.08
N GLY A 33 -1.36 -8.93 -18.04
CA GLY A 33 -1.82 -8.78 -16.66
C GLY A 33 -1.92 -7.31 -16.28
N ALA A 34 -2.86 -6.98 -15.40
CA ALA A 34 -2.92 -5.64 -14.84
C ALA A 34 -1.61 -5.38 -14.07
N VAL A 35 -0.82 -4.43 -14.54
CA VAL A 35 0.33 -3.92 -13.82
C VAL A 35 -0.12 -2.74 -12.95
N GLY A 36 0.35 -2.71 -11.71
CA GLY A 36 0.15 -1.54 -10.85
C GLY A 36 0.71 -0.29 -11.54
N GLY A 37 0.06 0.86 -11.31
CA GLY A 37 0.54 2.15 -11.81
C GLY A 37 1.98 2.42 -11.38
N LYS A 38 2.68 3.31 -12.10
CA LYS A 38 4.05 3.72 -11.74
C LYS A 38 4.07 4.17 -10.28
N SER A 39 5.00 3.63 -9.48
CA SER A 39 5.26 4.13 -8.14
C SER A 39 5.66 5.60 -8.26
N VAL A 40 4.79 6.50 -7.84
CA VAL A 40 5.06 7.94 -7.84
C VAL A 40 5.91 8.23 -6.61
N ARG A 41 7.15 8.68 -6.83
CA ARG A 41 7.98 9.20 -5.76
C ARG A 41 7.46 10.59 -5.39
N THR A 42 6.61 10.66 -4.38
CA THR A 42 5.98 11.91 -3.92
C THR A 42 6.97 12.86 -3.23
N THR A 43 8.10 12.35 -2.74
CA THR A 43 9.07 13.13 -1.95
C THR A 43 10.43 13.19 -2.62
N VAL A 44 10.82 14.40 -3.04
CA VAL A 44 12.19 14.75 -3.41
C VAL A 44 12.84 15.36 -2.16
N PRO A 45 13.92 14.76 -1.64
CA PRO A 45 14.59 15.30 -0.46
C PRO A 45 15.24 16.65 -0.78
N ASP A 46 14.99 17.66 0.07
CA ASP A 46 15.68 18.95 0.01
C ASP A 46 16.95 18.90 0.88
N PRO A 47 18.16 18.88 0.29
CA PRO A 47 19.41 18.83 1.05
C PRO A 47 19.70 20.11 1.83
N LYS A 48 18.97 21.21 1.59
CA LYS A 48 19.12 22.46 2.32
C LYS A 48 18.24 22.53 3.57
N GLN A 49 17.28 21.62 3.73
CA GLN A 49 16.52 21.55 4.97
C GLN A 49 17.37 20.97 6.10
N PRO A 50 17.33 21.57 7.31
CA PRO A 50 17.97 20.98 8.46
C PRO A 50 17.34 19.60 8.73
N CYS A 51 18.17 18.57 8.62
CA CYS A 51 17.75 17.21 8.97
C CYS A 51 17.47 17.18 10.49
N PRO A 52 16.27 16.75 10.92
CA PRO A 52 15.99 16.63 12.34
C PRO A 52 17.00 15.70 13.00
N LEU A 53 17.42 16.06 14.22
CA LEU A 53 18.40 15.27 14.97
C LEU A 53 17.83 13.87 15.25
N ASP A 54 18.49 12.83 14.72
CA ASP A 54 18.20 11.45 15.05
C ASP A 54 18.61 11.18 16.50
N ARG A 55 17.63 11.20 17.41
CA ARG A 55 17.87 11.04 18.85
C ARG A 55 18.33 9.63 19.24
N VAL A 56 18.17 8.66 18.35
CA VAL A 56 18.49 7.25 18.62
C VAL A 56 19.58 6.72 17.71
N ASN A 57 20.10 7.53 16.79
CA ASN A 57 21.20 7.19 15.88
C ASN A 57 21.02 5.82 15.21
N ARG A 58 19.81 5.48 14.75
CA ARG A 58 19.62 4.17 14.09
C ARG A 58 19.34 2.99 15.04
N GLN A 59 19.46 3.21 16.35
CA GLN A 59 19.50 2.15 17.37
C GLN A 59 18.11 1.94 17.96
N PHE A 60 17.38 0.95 17.45
CA PHE A 60 16.03 0.60 17.91
C PHE A 60 16.00 -0.41 19.07
N LYS A 61 17.07 -0.45 19.87
CA LYS A 61 17.20 -1.34 21.03
C LYS A 61 17.01 -0.52 22.31
N ALA A 62 16.21 -1.04 23.23
CA ALA A 62 15.98 -0.45 24.54
C ALA A 62 16.37 -1.43 25.65
N ASP A 63 17.01 -0.94 26.71
CA ASP A 63 17.41 -1.75 27.86
C ASP A 63 16.25 -1.97 28.83
N ARG A 64 15.23 -1.09 28.79
CA ARG A 64 14.04 -1.13 29.64
C ARG A 64 12.77 -0.83 28.84
N PRO A 65 11.60 -1.34 29.26
CA PRO A 65 10.30 -0.94 28.69
C PRO A 65 10.11 0.59 28.74
N ASN A 66 9.36 1.13 27.78
CA ASN A 66 9.03 2.57 27.67
C ASN A 66 10.21 3.54 27.46
N GLN A 67 11.43 3.05 27.24
CA GLN A 67 12.61 3.87 26.96
C GLN A 67 12.68 4.34 25.50
N LEU A 68 12.07 3.59 24.58
CA LEU A 68 12.02 3.88 23.16
C LEU A 68 10.62 3.57 22.61
N TRP A 69 10.07 4.49 21.82
CA TRP A 69 8.80 4.33 21.11
C TRP A 69 9.07 4.51 19.63
N VAL A 70 8.64 3.55 18.83
CA VAL A 70 8.76 3.59 17.36
C VAL A 70 7.35 3.44 16.80
N SER A 71 6.99 4.34 15.89
CA SER A 71 5.76 4.25 15.10
C SER A 71 6.14 4.36 13.64
N ASP A 72 5.53 3.53 12.81
CA ASP A 72 5.51 3.74 11.37
C ASP A 72 4.14 4.32 10.96
N PHE A 73 4.11 4.89 9.76
CA PHE A 73 2.88 5.31 9.11
C PHE A 73 2.88 4.72 7.71
N THR A 74 1.82 3.98 7.38
CA THR A 74 1.69 3.35 6.07
C THR A 74 0.67 4.12 5.23
N TYR A 75 1.07 4.48 4.02
CA TYR A 75 0.20 5.07 3.02
C TYR A 75 -0.19 4.01 1.99
N GLY A 76 -1.50 3.77 1.86
CA GLY A 76 -2.06 2.94 0.79
C GLY A 76 -2.43 3.78 -0.42
N SER A 77 -2.06 3.33 -1.62
CA SER A 77 -2.53 3.94 -2.86
C SER A 77 -3.96 3.47 -3.15
N THR A 78 -4.86 4.42 -3.42
CA THR A 78 -6.25 4.17 -3.82
C THR A 78 -6.55 4.87 -5.15
N TRP A 79 -7.63 4.48 -5.82
CA TRP A 79 -8.07 5.10 -7.08
C TRP A 79 -8.45 6.58 -6.91
N GLN A 80 -8.80 6.99 -5.69
CA GLN A 80 -9.19 8.35 -5.34
C GLN A 80 -8.05 9.17 -4.69
N GLY A 81 -6.87 8.57 -4.47
CA GLY A 81 -5.72 9.26 -3.87
C GLY A 81 -4.89 8.38 -2.94
N TRP A 82 -4.53 8.92 -1.77
CA TRP A 82 -3.77 8.21 -0.74
C TRP A 82 -4.62 8.06 0.51
N LEU A 83 -4.66 6.85 1.06
CA LEU A 83 -5.32 6.56 2.33
C LEU A 83 -4.28 6.39 3.42
N TYR A 84 -4.51 7.05 4.55
CA TYR A 84 -3.83 6.77 5.81
C TYR A 84 -4.47 5.53 6.44
N GLU A 85 -3.72 4.41 6.50
CA GLU A 85 -4.14 3.24 7.27
C GLU A 85 -3.57 3.38 8.69
N PRO A 86 -4.41 3.50 9.74
CA PRO A 86 -3.91 3.50 11.10
C PRO A 86 -3.26 2.14 11.40
N PRO A 87 -2.18 2.12 12.20
CA PRO A 87 -1.50 0.89 12.55
C PRO A 87 -2.49 -0.09 13.21
N ARG A 88 -2.52 -1.33 12.72
CA ARG A 88 -3.22 -2.43 13.36
C ARG A 88 -2.38 -2.89 14.55
N VAL A 89 -2.63 -2.26 15.71
CA VAL A 89 -2.13 -2.71 17.01
C VAL A 89 -2.74 -4.05 17.42
#